data_AF-A0A059GDE6-F1
#
_entry.id   AF-A0A059GDE6-F1
#
_cell.length_a   1.000
_cell.length_b   1.000
_cell.length_c   1.000
_cell.angle_alpha   90.00
_cell.angle_beta   90.00
_cell.angle_gamma   90.00
#
_symmetry.space_group_name_H-M   'P 1'
#
loop_
_entity.id
_entity.type
_entity.pdbx_description
1 polymer ?
#
loop_
_entity_poly.entity_id
_entity_poly.type
_entity_poly.pdbx_seq_one_letter_code
_entity_poly.pdbx_strand_id
1 'polypeptide(L)'
;MPKPRANLRLSPKLNDALCAAAERPGVTKTAILEAALQQFLFPEEDRGLEARLIGRMDAFDARQGKIERDVTLTMETLAHYVFYWLTRTDPIPEGDRDAAHALGQRRFDFFIEQVARKVSGQGSLADRIPLEHDDLD
;
A
#
# COMPACT_ATOMS: atom_id res chain seq x y z
N MET A 1 22.97 33.73 -13.83
CA MET A 1 22.63 35.13 -14.21
C MET A 1 22.74 36.03 -12.99
N PRO A 2 22.99 37.34 -13.14
CA PRO A 2 22.93 38.29 -12.01
C PRO A 2 21.50 38.39 -11.47
N LYS A 3 21.34 38.41 -10.14
CA LYS A 3 20.02 38.56 -9.49
C LYS A 3 19.68 40.06 -9.37
N PRO A 4 18.50 40.51 -9.84
CA PRO A 4 18.08 41.91 -9.69
C PRO A 4 17.79 42.25 -8.22
N ARG A 5 18.11 43.48 -7.80
CA ARG A 5 17.91 43.93 -6.41
C ARG A 5 16.52 44.56 -6.25
N ALA A 6 15.59 43.85 -5.60
CA ALA A 6 14.31 44.40 -5.19
C ALA A 6 14.41 45.08 -3.80
N ASN A 7 13.84 46.27 -3.65
CA ASN A 7 13.71 46.96 -2.36
C ASN A 7 12.25 46.88 -1.91
N LEU A 8 11.96 46.07 -0.89
CA LEU A 8 10.61 45.79 -0.41
C LEU A 8 10.41 46.36 1.00
N ARG A 9 9.21 46.89 1.27
CA ARG A 9 8.77 47.25 2.62
C ARG A 9 7.90 46.13 3.18
N LEU A 10 8.33 45.52 4.28
CA LEU A 10 7.55 44.53 5.03
C LEU A 10 6.85 45.22 6.22
N SER A 11 5.75 44.64 6.70
CA SER A 11 5.23 45.02 8.02
C SER A 11 6.17 44.52 9.12
N PRO A 12 6.21 45.14 10.32
CA PRO A 12 7.13 44.73 11.40
C PRO A 12 7.03 43.22 11.70
N LYS A 13 5.80 42.72 11.92
CA LYS A 13 5.52 41.30 12.15
C LYS A 13 6.09 40.36 11.07
N LEU A 14 6.10 40.76 9.80
CA LEU A 14 6.69 39.98 8.71
C LEU A 14 8.22 40.08 8.69
N ASN A 15 8.78 41.26 8.94
CA ASN A 15 10.23 41.42 9.10
C ASN A 15 10.76 40.56 10.25
N ASP A 16 10.09 40.56 11.39
CA ASP A 16 10.56 39.89 12.61
C ASP A 16 10.48 38.36 12.47
N ALA A 17 9.42 37.85 11.83
CA ALA A 17 9.32 36.44 11.44
C ALA A 17 10.43 36.06 10.43
N LEU A 18 10.75 36.93 9.47
CA LEU A 18 11.83 36.72 8.50
C LEU A 18 13.24 36.83 9.13
N CYS A 19 13.41 37.60 10.22
CA CYS A 19 14.61 37.57 11.05
C CYS A 19 14.78 36.20 11.70
N ALA A 20 13.80 35.77 12.51
CA ALA A 20 13.87 34.52 13.25
C ALA A 20 14.03 33.28 12.34
N ALA A 21 13.38 33.28 11.17
CA ALA A 21 13.54 32.21 10.18
C ALA A 21 14.96 32.16 9.56
N ALA A 22 15.65 33.29 9.47
CA ALA A 22 17.00 33.42 8.91
C ALA A 22 18.14 33.31 9.95
N GLU A 23 17.82 33.09 11.23
CA GLU A 23 18.81 32.73 12.27
C GLU A 23 19.28 31.27 12.14
N ARG A 24 18.62 30.47 11.32
CA ARG A 24 18.97 29.07 11.03
C ARG A 24 20.25 28.99 10.18
N PRO A 25 21.26 28.20 10.56
CA PRO A 25 22.49 28.03 9.78
C PRO A 25 22.22 27.65 8.31
N GLY A 26 22.89 28.34 7.39
CA GLY A 26 22.76 28.12 5.95
C GLY A 26 21.55 28.77 5.27
N VAL A 27 20.61 29.36 6.03
CA VAL A 27 19.41 30.03 5.47
C VAL A 27 19.65 31.54 5.41
N THR A 28 19.21 32.19 4.32
CA THR A 28 19.27 33.66 4.20
C THR A 28 17.89 34.25 3.97
N LYS A 29 17.69 35.51 4.39
CA LYS A 29 16.44 36.25 4.13
C LYS A 29 16.07 36.28 2.64
N THR A 30 17.06 36.42 1.76
CA THR A 30 16.86 36.39 0.31
C THR A 30 16.39 35.01 -0.16
N ALA A 31 16.97 33.91 0.32
CA ALA A 31 16.54 32.57 -0.04
C ALA A 31 15.11 32.25 0.43
N ILE A 32 14.73 32.71 1.63
CA ILE A 32 13.35 32.57 2.14
C ILE A 32 12.37 33.36 1.26
N LEU A 33 12.71 34.61 0.91
CA LEU A 33 11.87 35.44 0.05
C LEU A 33 11.76 34.91 -1.38
N GLU A 34 12.84 34.38 -1.95
CA GLU A 34 12.82 33.74 -3.28
C GLU A 34 11.95 32.48 -3.28
N ALA A 35 12.09 31.59 -2.28
CA ALA A 35 11.27 30.39 -2.17
C ALA A 35 9.78 30.72 -2.00
N ALA A 36 9.45 31.68 -1.13
CA ALA A 36 8.07 32.12 -0.91
C ALA A 36 7.48 32.81 -2.16
N LEU A 37 8.27 33.60 -2.90
CA LEU A 37 7.83 34.20 -4.17
C LEU A 37 7.66 33.14 -5.26
N GLN A 38 8.52 32.12 -5.33
CA GLN A 38 8.39 31.05 -6.32
C GLN A 38 7.12 30.22 -6.06
N GLN A 39 6.86 29.81 -4.81
CA GLN A 39 5.64 29.10 -4.45
C GLN A 39 4.36 29.94 -4.69
N PHE A 40 4.42 31.25 -4.45
CA PHE A 40 3.28 32.15 -4.67
C PHE A 40 3.01 32.45 -6.16
N LEU A 41 4.06 32.57 -6.99
CA LEU A 41 3.93 32.95 -8.41
C LEU A 41 3.84 31.76 -9.35
N PHE A 42 4.37 30.59 -8.96
CA PHE A 42 4.44 29.38 -9.80
C PHE A 42 3.89 28.13 -9.06
N PRO A 43 2.66 28.17 -8.50
CA PRO A 43 2.11 27.04 -7.72
C PRO A 43 1.92 25.75 -8.54
N GLU A 44 1.85 25.84 -9.87
CA GLU A 44 1.81 24.68 -10.76
C GLU A 44 3.10 23.83 -10.73
N GLU A 45 4.25 24.41 -10.36
CA GLU A 45 5.51 23.65 -10.22
C GLU A 45 5.48 22.71 -8.99
N ASP A 46 4.84 23.13 -7.90
CA ASP A 46 4.72 22.38 -6.63
C ASP A 46 3.71 21.22 -6.74
N ARG A 47 2.61 21.43 -7.51
CA ARG A 47 1.61 20.40 -7.82
C ARG A 47 2.19 19.14 -8.45
N GLY A 48 3.36 19.22 -9.08
CA GLY A 48 4.06 18.06 -9.63
C GLY A 48 4.34 16.97 -8.58
N LEU A 49 4.47 17.33 -7.30
CA LEU A 49 4.58 16.35 -6.20
C LEU A 49 3.20 15.84 -5.74
N GLU A 50 2.25 16.75 -5.54
CA GLU A 50 0.91 16.44 -5.03
C GLU A 50 0.12 15.53 -5.98
N ALA A 51 0.10 15.84 -7.28
CA ALA A 51 -0.57 15.02 -8.29
C ALA A 51 0.05 13.60 -8.40
N ARG A 52 1.37 13.49 -8.23
CA ARG A 52 2.08 12.19 -8.17
C ARG A 52 1.84 11.43 -6.87
N LEU A 53 1.43 12.10 -5.79
CA LEU A 53 1.00 11.44 -4.57
C LEU A 53 -0.43 10.93 -4.71
N ILE A 54 -1.36 11.76 -5.23
CA ILE A 54 -2.75 11.39 -5.50
C ILE A 54 -2.82 10.18 -6.43
N GLY A 55 -2.18 10.22 -7.61
CA GLY A 55 -2.17 9.07 -8.53
C GLY A 55 -1.51 7.79 -7.96
N ARG A 56 -0.70 7.91 -6.90
CA ARG A 56 -0.17 6.74 -6.16
C ARG A 56 -1.15 6.21 -5.10
N MET A 57 -2.03 7.07 -4.57
CA MET A 57 -3.14 6.70 -3.70
C MET A 57 -4.26 6.04 -4.51
N ASP A 58 -4.67 6.63 -5.63
CA ASP A 58 -5.68 6.04 -6.54
C ASP A 58 -5.27 4.62 -6.97
N ALA A 59 -3.99 4.45 -7.36
CA ALA A 59 -3.44 3.15 -7.70
C ALA A 59 -3.27 2.21 -6.50
N PHE A 60 -3.22 2.71 -5.26
CA PHE A 60 -3.24 1.90 -4.04
C PHE A 60 -4.67 1.41 -3.74
N ASP A 61 -5.66 2.30 -3.80
CA ASP A 61 -7.06 1.97 -3.54
C ASP A 61 -7.60 0.98 -4.58
N ALA A 62 -7.21 1.11 -5.86
CA ALA A 62 -7.50 0.10 -6.88
C ALA A 62 -6.90 -1.28 -6.58
N ARG A 63 -5.69 -1.35 -6.01
CA ARG A 63 -5.09 -2.62 -5.56
C ARG A 63 -5.77 -3.16 -4.30
N GLN A 64 -6.15 -2.29 -3.38
CA GLN A 64 -6.87 -2.64 -2.16
C GLN A 64 -8.24 -3.27 -2.49
N GLY A 65 -9.03 -2.65 -3.37
CA GLY A 65 -10.31 -3.20 -3.84
C GLY A 65 -10.17 -4.57 -4.53
N LYS A 66 -9.07 -4.80 -5.25
CA LYS A 66 -8.75 -6.13 -5.81
C LYS A 66 -8.47 -7.16 -4.71
N ILE A 67 -7.68 -6.81 -3.70
CA ILE A 67 -7.41 -7.68 -2.54
C ILE A 67 -8.72 -8.01 -1.79
N GLU A 68 -9.59 -7.03 -1.58
CA GLU A 68 -10.90 -7.23 -0.92
C GLU A 68 -11.82 -8.17 -1.72
N ARG A 69 -11.84 -8.06 -3.04
CA ARG A 69 -12.52 -9.01 -3.93
C ARG A 69 -11.94 -10.42 -3.84
N ASP A 70 -10.61 -10.55 -3.90
CA ASP A 70 -9.92 -11.86 -3.84
C ASP A 70 -10.12 -12.54 -2.47
N VAL A 71 -10.13 -11.77 -1.38
CA VAL A 71 -10.49 -12.24 -0.03
C VAL A 71 -11.94 -12.70 0.05
N THR A 72 -12.88 -11.96 -0.55
CA THR A 72 -14.31 -12.32 -0.61
C THR A 72 -14.51 -13.64 -1.35
N LEU A 73 -13.94 -13.76 -2.56
CA LEU A 73 -13.98 -15.00 -3.36
C LEU A 73 -13.34 -16.19 -2.62
N THR A 74 -12.24 -15.96 -1.89
CA THR A 74 -11.61 -16.99 -1.05
C THR A 74 -12.52 -17.43 0.09
N MET A 75 -13.21 -16.50 0.75
CA MET A 75 -14.14 -16.79 1.84
C MET A 75 -15.39 -17.54 1.36
N GLU A 76 -15.97 -17.15 0.23
CA GLU A 76 -17.08 -17.87 -0.42
C GLU A 76 -16.68 -19.29 -0.83
N THR A 77 -15.51 -19.44 -1.45
CA THR A 77 -14.96 -20.75 -1.87
C THR A 77 -14.73 -21.65 -0.66
N LEU A 78 -14.18 -21.13 0.44
CA LEU A 78 -13.96 -21.87 1.68
C LEU A 78 -15.29 -22.27 2.34
N ALA A 79 -16.26 -21.37 2.41
CA ALA A 79 -17.58 -21.66 2.96
C ALA A 79 -18.30 -22.74 2.16
N HIS A 80 -18.24 -22.69 0.82
CA HIS A 80 -18.81 -23.71 -0.05
C HIS A 80 -18.08 -25.05 0.09
N TYR A 81 -16.75 -25.05 0.18
CA TYR A 81 -15.97 -26.27 0.43
C TYR A 81 -16.33 -26.93 1.77
N VAL A 82 -16.44 -26.15 2.86
CA VAL A 82 -16.82 -26.66 4.18
C VAL A 82 -18.26 -27.19 4.17
N PHE A 83 -19.20 -26.50 3.52
CA PHE A 83 -20.57 -26.98 3.37
C PHE A 83 -20.64 -28.28 2.57
N TYR A 84 -19.94 -28.37 1.44
CA TYR A 84 -19.86 -29.61 0.64
C TYR A 84 -19.23 -30.75 1.45
N TRP A 85 -18.14 -30.48 2.18
CA TRP A 85 -17.49 -31.48 3.03
C TRP A 85 -18.42 -32.02 4.11
N LEU A 86 -19.14 -31.15 4.83
CA LEU A 86 -20.09 -31.52 5.88
C LEU A 86 -21.33 -32.27 5.36
N THR A 87 -21.70 -32.10 4.08
CA THR A 87 -22.91 -32.71 3.49
C THR A 87 -22.63 -33.94 2.63
N ARG A 88 -21.36 -34.24 2.33
CA ARG A 88 -20.96 -35.28 1.36
C ARG A 88 -19.87 -36.23 1.85
N THR A 89 -19.29 -35.98 3.03
CA THR A 89 -18.32 -36.90 3.66
C THR A 89 -19.05 -37.83 4.62
N ASP A 90 -18.86 -39.14 4.47
CA ASP A 90 -19.41 -40.13 5.41
C ASP A 90 -18.84 -39.93 6.83
N PRO A 91 -19.66 -40.06 7.88
CA PRO A 91 -19.21 -39.89 9.26
C PRO A 91 -18.25 -41.02 9.67
N ILE A 92 -17.13 -40.64 10.30
CA ILE A 92 -16.11 -41.58 10.76
C ILE A 92 -16.67 -42.46 11.91
N PRO A 93 -16.55 -43.81 11.85
CA PRO A 93 -17.00 -44.71 12.92
C PRO A 93 -16.40 -44.35 14.28
N GLU A 94 -17.19 -44.54 15.35
CA GLU A 94 -16.86 -43.99 16.67
C GLU A 94 -15.48 -44.41 17.21
N GLY A 95 -15.09 -45.67 17.00
CA GLY A 95 -13.79 -46.21 17.44
C GLY A 95 -12.60 -45.83 16.57
N ASP A 96 -12.83 -45.36 15.33
CA ASP A 96 -11.77 -44.95 14.41
C ASP A 96 -11.45 -43.44 14.50
N ARG A 97 -12.27 -42.66 15.22
CA ARG A 97 -12.16 -41.20 15.29
C ARG A 97 -10.77 -40.72 15.72
N ASP A 98 -10.23 -41.23 16.81
CA ASP A 98 -8.93 -40.78 17.34
C ASP A 98 -7.78 -41.08 16.37
N ALA A 99 -7.82 -42.26 15.73
CA ALA A 99 -6.85 -42.66 14.71
C ALA A 99 -6.96 -41.80 13.44
N ALA A 100 -8.19 -41.48 13.02
CA ALA A 100 -8.47 -40.61 11.88
C ALA A 100 -8.08 -39.15 12.15
N HIS A 101 -8.34 -38.62 13.36
CA HIS A 101 -7.87 -37.30 13.79
C HIS A 101 -6.34 -37.23 13.80
N ALA A 102 -5.65 -38.20 14.40
CA ALA A 102 -4.19 -38.26 14.41
C ALA A 102 -3.58 -38.43 13.01
N LEU A 103 -4.25 -39.11 12.08
CA LEU A 103 -3.85 -39.17 10.67
C LEU A 103 -4.11 -37.85 9.93
N GLY A 104 -5.24 -37.21 10.18
CA GLY A 104 -5.61 -35.91 9.62
C GLY A 104 -4.62 -34.81 10.00
N GLN A 105 -4.27 -34.73 11.29
CA GLN A 105 -3.29 -33.76 11.81
C GLN A 105 -1.93 -33.96 11.14
N ARG A 106 -1.36 -35.17 11.14
CA ARG A 106 -0.06 -35.45 10.46
C ARG A 106 -0.07 -35.12 8.96
N ARG A 107 -1.21 -35.25 8.27
CA ARG A 107 -1.36 -34.84 6.86
C ARG A 107 -1.41 -33.32 6.71
N PHE A 108 -2.09 -32.63 7.62
CA PHE A 108 -2.16 -31.16 7.68
C PHE A 108 -0.79 -30.55 8.01
N ASP A 109 -0.07 -31.11 8.99
CA ASP A 109 1.24 -30.62 9.41
C ASP A 109 2.24 -30.63 8.25
N PHE A 110 2.35 -31.74 7.50
CA PHE A 110 3.12 -31.71 6.25
C PHE A 110 2.54 -30.71 5.27
N PHE A 111 1.23 -30.67 5.00
CA PHE A 111 0.66 -29.72 4.03
C PHE A 111 1.10 -28.28 4.33
N ILE A 112 1.14 -27.86 5.59
CA ILE A 112 1.69 -26.57 6.02
C ILE A 112 3.19 -26.47 5.71
N GLU A 113 4.01 -27.49 5.96
CA GLU A 113 5.42 -27.49 5.49
C GLU A 113 5.54 -27.39 3.95
N GLN A 114 4.75 -28.18 3.20
CA GLN A 114 4.84 -28.24 1.74
C GLN A 114 4.36 -26.91 1.11
N VAL A 115 3.46 -26.18 1.78
CA VAL A 115 3.06 -24.80 1.46
C VAL A 115 4.13 -23.79 1.88
N ALA A 116 4.64 -23.86 3.12
CA ALA A 116 5.62 -22.91 3.63
C ALA A 116 6.89 -22.87 2.76
N ARG A 117 7.42 -24.05 2.39
CA ARG A 117 8.58 -24.16 1.46
C ARG A 117 8.30 -23.56 0.09
N LYS A 118 7.04 -23.61 -0.38
CA LYS A 118 6.60 -23.05 -1.66
C LYS A 118 6.45 -21.52 -1.60
N VAL A 119 5.94 -20.98 -0.49
CA VAL A 119 5.83 -19.53 -0.25
C VAL A 119 7.20 -18.88 -0.02
N SER A 120 8.16 -19.61 0.56
CA SER A 120 9.55 -19.15 0.68
C SER A 120 10.39 -19.29 -0.59
N GLY A 121 9.80 -19.79 -1.69
CA GLY A 121 10.49 -20.05 -2.96
C GLY A 121 9.87 -19.28 -4.13
N GLN A 122 10.59 -19.23 -5.26
CA GLN A 122 10.05 -18.67 -6.51
C GLN A 122 9.11 -19.69 -7.16
N GLY A 123 7.80 -19.46 -7.04
CA GLY A 123 6.77 -20.37 -7.56
C GLY A 123 5.49 -20.36 -6.74
N SER A 124 4.96 -19.17 -6.45
CA SER A 124 3.67 -19.00 -5.77
C SER A 124 2.52 -19.63 -6.58
N LEU A 125 1.38 -19.84 -5.94
CA LEU A 125 0.15 -20.15 -6.68
C LEU A 125 -0.36 -18.91 -7.45
N ALA A 126 -0.12 -17.70 -6.91
CA ALA A 126 -0.48 -16.44 -7.56
C ALA A 126 0.19 -16.28 -8.93
N ASP A 127 1.48 -16.63 -9.04
CA ASP A 127 2.27 -16.59 -10.29
C ASP A 127 1.70 -17.47 -11.43
N ARG A 128 0.70 -18.32 -11.12
CA ARG A 128 0.08 -19.27 -12.05
C ARG A 128 -1.38 -18.99 -12.36
N ILE A 129 -1.97 -17.98 -11.71
CA ILE A 129 -3.31 -17.49 -12.03
C ILE A 129 -3.12 -16.32 -13.00
N PRO A 130 -3.60 -16.40 -14.25
CA PRO A 130 -3.64 -15.22 -15.11
C PRO A 130 -4.54 -14.19 -14.43
N LEU A 131 -3.94 -13.14 -13.90
CA LEU A 131 -4.70 -11.96 -13.51
C LEU A 131 -5.19 -11.35 -14.81
N GLU A 132 -6.49 -11.46 -15.09
CA GLU A 132 -7.12 -10.68 -16.16
C GLU A 132 -6.77 -9.21 -15.91
N HIS A 133 -6.08 -8.64 -16.90
CA HIS A 133 -5.74 -7.24 -16.95
C HIS A 133 -6.92 -6.59 -17.66
N ASP A 134 -7.74 -5.83 -16.92
CA ASP A 134 -8.62 -4.86 -17.57
C ASP A 134 -7.70 -3.82 -18.20
N ASP A 135 -7.51 -3.94 -19.51
CA ASP A 135 -6.87 -2.91 -20.33
C ASP A 135 -7.85 -1.75 -20.46
N LEU A 136 -7.67 -0.74 -19.60
CA LEU A 136 -8.39 0.52 -19.64
C LEU A 136 -7.50 1.59 -20.29
N ASP A 137 -7.89 2.02 -21.49
CA ASP A 137 -7.39 3.20 -22.21
C ASP A 137 -7.70 4.52 -21.46
#